data_AF-A0A2P6MZ02-F1
#
_entry.id   AF-A0A2P6MZ02-F1
#
_cell.length_a   1.000
_cell.length_b   1.000
_cell.length_c   1.000
_cell.angle_alpha   90.00
_cell.angle_beta   90.00
_cell.angle_gamma   90.00
#
_symmetry.space_group_name_H-M   'P 1'
#
loop_
_entity.id
_entity.type
_entity.pdbx_description
1 polymer ?
#
loop_
_entity_poly.entity_id
_entity_poly.type
_entity_poly.pdbx_seq_one_letter_code
_entity_poly.pdbx_strand_id
1 'polypeptide(L)'
;MYFASGDISQFHTEQLENYLRFARRKREKHIKDVDASFRETKDLRLNGDHYSVDEVEEIIDGLNAVVRKDIQEELLHVSHTTSLLLRNMFSQAETIMFDLFVDTNSLENERMLKEIATFEEASIQREKDPKKGLSHLSIASDGALRHNISKLSEQNKNYQEQFLKMQQQCIEINREKQQILADLERAQKALSESGQSFQRTEAPKKGATLLEDTPEISPSPATTSTTSAPAVPAASNTAQAEVEDLKKQKSDLERDVQGRLRELENGKAQAEALRKEVEEKKKEAELRRKEAEDATKELDRKLMQSTPFINMKKMLTKKNGQIKQLREIVTKYDPQAAELITED
;
A
#
# COMPACT_ATOMS: atom_id res chain seq x y z
N MET A 1 22.36 26.05 -8.99
CA MET A 1 21.34 26.78 -8.21
C MET A 1 20.32 25.74 -7.80
N TYR A 2 20.15 25.47 -6.51
CA TYR A 2 19.30 24.36 -6.06
C TYR A 2 17.84 24.78 -6.01
N PHE A 3 16.96 23.79 -6.16
CA PHE A 3 15.60 23.82 -5.64
C PHE A 3 15.62 24.06 -4.11
N ALA A 4 14.45 24.27 -3.48
CA ALA A 4 14.32 24.19 -2.02
C ALA A 4 14.41 22.73 -1.50
N SER A 5 15.41 21.96 -1.95
CA SER A 5 15.70 20.57 -1.54
C SER A 5 16.17 20.43 -0.08
N GLY A 6 16.15 21.50 0.72
CA GLY A 6 16.29 21.43 2.18
C GLY A 6 15.02 20.91 2.86
N ASP A 7 13.85 21.19 2.29
CA ASP A 7 12.55 21.03 2.97
C ASP A 7 11.80 19.75 2.57
N ILE A 8 12.19 19.11 1.45
CA ILE A 8 11.52 17.93 0.90
C ILE A 8 12.46 16.73 0.90
N SER A 9 12.03 15.64 1.55
CA SER A 9 12.77 14.37 1.61
C SER A 9 13.15 13.84 0.23
N GLN A 10 14.30 13.15 0.13
CA GLN A 10 14.75 12.48 -1.09
C GLN A 10 13.68 11.54 -1.67
N PHE A 11 12.92 10.85 -0.82
CA PHE A 11 11.82 9.98 -1.24
C PHE A 11 10.70 10.76 -1.95
N HIS A 12 10.28 11.89 -1.39
CA HIS A 12 9.26 12.75 -2.00
C HIS A 12 9.78 13.48 -3.25
N THR A 13 11.08 13.80 -3.29
CA THR A 13 11.76 14.32 -4.49
C THR A 13 11.69 13.30 -5.64
N GLU A 14 11.90 12.02 -5.35
CA GLU A 14 11.76 10.94 -6.33
C GLU A 14 10.30 10.76 -6.79
N GLN A 15 9.32 10.86 -5.89
CA GLN A 15 7.89 10.86 -6.29
C GLN A 15 7.54 12.05 -7.19
N LEU A 16 8.09 13.24 -6.93
CA LEU A 16 7.91 14.43 -7.76
C LEU A 16 8.52 14.25 -9.16
N GLU A 17 9.74 13.72 -9.27
CA GLU A 17 10.33 13.38 -10.57
C GLU A 17 9.50 12.37 -11.35
N ASN A 18 8.97 11.34 -10.69
CA ASN A 18 8.11 10.34 -11.32
C ASN A 18 6.80 10.96 -11.85
N TYR A 19 6.18 11.88 -11.11
CA TYR A 19 5.00 12.61 -11.57
C TYR A 19 5.31 13.56 -12.73
N LEU A 20 6.40 14.34 -12.66
CA LEU A 20 6.81 15.23 -13.76
C LEU A 20 7.09 14.44 -15.04
N ARG A 21 7.81 13.31 -14.97
CA ARG A 21 8.00 12.39 -16.11
C ARG A 21 6.69 11.81 -16.65
N PHE A 22 5.66 11.62 -15.82
CA PHE A 22 4.32 11.24 -16.29
C PHE A 22 3.63 12.40 -17.01
N ALA A 23 3.56 13.58 -16.40
CA ALA A 23 2.93 14.77 -16.96
C ALA A 23 3.60 15.21 -18.27
N ARG A 24 4.94 15.13 -18.37
CA ARG A 24 5.69 15.38 -19.61
C ARG A 24 5.33 14.40 -20.73
N ARG A 25 5.36 13.09 -20.47
CA ARG A 25 4.99 12.07 -21.47
C ARG A 25 3.55 12.23 -21.96
N LYS A 26 2.66 12.70 -21.08
CA LYS A 26 1.31 13.13 -21.45
C LYS A 26 1.35 14.34 -22.40
N ARG A 27 1.91 15.48 -22.00
CA ARG A 27 2.04 16.68 -22.85
C ARG A 27 2.65 16.37 -24.24
N GLU A 28 3.73 15.59 -24.28
CA GLU A 28 4.39 15.16 -25.52
C GLU A 28 3.54 14.23 -26.40
N LYS A 29 2.55 13.52 -25.85
CA LYS A 29 1.55 12.78 -26.65
C LYS A 29 0.55 13.76 -27.25
N HIS A 30 -0.02 14.65 -26.45
CA HIS A 30 -1.09 15.54 -26.90
C HIS A 30 -0.62 16.56 -27.95
N ILE A 31 0.64 16.99 -27.91
CA ILE A 31 1.25 17.76 -29.01
C ILE A 31 1.25 16.92 -30.31
N LYS A 32 1.67 15.65 -30.26
CA LYS A 32 1.70 14.76 -31.44
C LYS A 32 0.31 14.40 -31.96
N ASP A 33 -0.68 14.31 -31.06
CA ASP A 33 -2.08 14.10 -31.41
C ASP A 33 -2.61 15.33 -32.19
N VAL A 34 -2.38 16.56 -31.69
CA VAL A 34 -2.73 17.80 -32.41
C VAL A 34 -1.98 17.91 -33.74
N ASP A 35 -0.67 17.65 -33.77
CA ASP A 35 0.12 17.60 -35.01
C ASP A 35 -0.48 16.58 -36.02
N ALA A 36 -1.09 15.50 -35.55
CA ALA A 36 -1.77 14.52 -36.40
C ALA A 36 -3.05 15.12 -37.00
N SER A 37 -3.92 15.76 -36.20
CA SER A 37 -5.15 16.42 -36.69
C SER A 37 -4.86 17.49 -37.76
N PHE A 38 -3.77 18.25 -37.62
CA PHE A 38 -3.30 19.21 -38.64
C PHE A 38 -2.81 18.52 -39.92
N ARG A 39 -2.03 17.42 -39.81
CA ARG A 39 -1.55 16.65 -40.98
C ARG A 39 -2.69 15.94 -41.70
N GLU A 40 -3.60 15.30 -40.97
CA GLU A 40 -4.78 14.64 -41.54
C GLU A 40 -5.66 15.64 -42.30
N THR A 41 -5.90 16.82 -41.73
CA THR A 41 -6.63 17.89 -42.44
C THR A 41 -5.90 18.32 -43.72
N LYS A 42 -4.56 18.43 -43.67
CA LYS A 42 -3.77 18.76 -44.86
C LYS A 42 -3.90 17.69 -45.94
N ASP A 43 -3.65 16.43 -45.59
CA ASP A 43 -3.53 15.33 -46.54
C ASP A 43 -4.91 14.89 -47.08
N LEU A 44 -5.99 15.03 -46.29
CA LEU A 44 -7.34 14.64 -46.68
C LEU A 44 -8.23 15.78 -47.22
N ARG A 45 -8.07 17.03 -46.74
CA ARG A 45 -8.92 18.17 -47.15
C ARG A 45 -8.18 19.22 -48.01
N LEU A 46 -6.86 19.38 -47.89
CA LEU A 46 -6.05 20.39 -48.61
C LEU A 46 -5.12 19.75 -49.66
N ASN A 47 -5.71 18.93 -50.54
CA ASN A 47 -5.02 18.13 -51.57
C ASN A 47 -5.42 18.47 -53.02
N GLY A 48 -6.27 19.48 -53.24
CA GLY A 48 -6.64 20.00 -54.57
C GLY A 48 -5.82 21.24 -54.98
N ASP A 49 -5.76 21.52 -56.29
CA ASP A 49 -5.03 22.67 -56.84
C ASP A 49 -5.75 24.01 -56.64
N HIS A 50 -7.07 24.00 -56.43
CA HIS A 50 -7.94 25.18 -56.36
C HIS A 50 -8.99 25.02 -55.24
N TYR A 51 -9.33 26.12 -54.57
CA TYR A 51 -10.35 26.20 -53.51
C TYR A 51 -11.12 27.52 -53.58
N SER A 52 -12.41 27.51 -53.23
CA SER A 52 -13.17 28.71 -52.85
C SER A 52 -12.75 29.22 -51.47
N VAL A 53 -13.02 30.49 -51.17
CA VAL A 53 -12.84 31.04 -49.82
C VAL A 53 -13.72 30.30 -48.83
N ASP A 54 -14.98 30.05 -49.17
CA ASP A 54 -15.96 29.34 -48.32
C ASP A 54 -15.49 27.92 -47.97
N GLU A 55 -14.82 27.24 -48.91
CA GLU A 55 -14.27 25.89 -48.70
C GLU A 55 -13.07 25.92 -47.75
N VAL A 56 -12.19 26.94 -47.86
CA VAL A 56 -11.06 27.13 -46.94
C VAL A 56 -11.55 27.48 -45.54
N GLU A 57 -12.58 28.32 -45.42
CA GLU A 57 -13.21 28.65 -44.14
C GLU A 57 -13.83 27.40 -43.48
N GLU A 58 -14.59 26.57 -44.21
CA GLU A 58 -15.14 25.30 -43.70
C GLU A 58 -14.05 24.26 -43.33
N ILE A 59 -12.91 24.29 -44.01
CA ILE A 59 -11.75 23.47 -43.67
C ILE A 59 -11.11 23.93 -42.35
N ILE A 60 -10.90 25.25 -42.19
CA ILE A 60 -10.29 25.85 -41.01
C ILE A 60 -11.20 25.71 -39.78
N ASP A 61 -12.50 26.00 -39.90
CA ASP A 61 -13.44 25.88 -38.79
C ASP A 61 -13.64 24.42 -38.36
N GLY A 62 -13.65 23.47 -39.31
CA GLY A 62 -13.67 22.03 -38.99
C GLY A 62 -12.44 21.60 -38.18
N LEU A 63 -11.23 22.02 -38.60
CA LEU A 63 -9.99 21.74 -37.88
C LEU A 63 -9.95 22.42 -36.50
N ASN A 64 -10.38 23.68 -36.42
CA ASN A 64 -10.51 24.44 -35.18
C ASN A 64 -11.45 23.71 -34.19
N ALA A 65 -12.62 23.26 -34.64
CA ALA A 65 -13.57 22.51 -33.81
C ALA A 65 -12.98 21.19 -33.26
N VAL A 66 -12.24 20.44 -34.08
CA VAL A 66 -11.54 19.20 -33.65
C VAL A 66 -10.45 19.52 -32.63
N VAL A 67 -9.49 20.37 -32.96
CA VAL A 67 -8.35 20.70 -32.08
C VAL A 67 -8.81 21.33 -30.76
N ARG A 68 -9.86 22.18 -30.81
CA ARG A 68 -10.47 22.76 -29.61
C ARG A 68 -11.12 21.70 -28.72
N LYS A 69 -11.77 20.68 -29.30
CA LYS A 69 -12.32 19.54 -28.56
C LYS A 69 -11.21 18.71 -27.92
N ASP A 70 -10.19 18.32 -28.69
CA ASP A 70 -9.09 17.48 -28.22
C ASP A 70 -8.33 18.13 -27.04
N ILE A 71 -8.06 19.43 -27.15
CA ILE A 71 -7.43 20.22 -26.07
C ILE A 71 -8.36 20.35 -24.87
N GLN A 72 -9.67 20.58 -25.06
CA GLN A 72 -10.63 20.67 -23.97
C GLN A 72 -10.78 19.35 -23.20
N GLU A 73 -10.75 18.21 -23.90
CA GLU A 73 -10.82 16.88 -23.28
C GLU A 73 -9.55 16.55 -22.49
N GLU A 74 -8.34 16.88 -22.99
CA GLU A 74 -7.14 16.67 -22.18
C GLU A 74 -7.01 17.67 -21.01
N LEU A 75 -7.39 18.94 -21.16
CA LEU A 75 -7.38 19.89 -20.03
C LEU A 75 -8.30 19.42 -18.89
N LEU A 76 -9.46 18.84 -19.24
CA LEU A 76 -10.36 18.21 -18.27
C LEU A 76 -9.73 16.94 -17.67
N HIS A 77 -9.07 16.10 -18.46
CA HIS A 77 -8.35 14.92 -17.99
C HIS A 77 -7.17 15.28 -17.06
N VAL A 78 -6.41 16.35 -17.32
CA VAL A 78 -5.35 16.87 -16.44
C VAL A 78 -5.93 17.32 -15.10
N SER A 79 -7.06 18.04 -15.13
CA SER A 79 -7.78 18.44 -13.90
C SER A 79 -8.22 17.22 -13.08
N HIS A 80 -8.88 16.25 -13.71
CA HIS A 80 -9.34 15.03 -13.05
C HIS A 80 -8.20 14.16 -12.50
N THR A 81 -7.11 13.97 -13.26
CA THR A 81 -5.96 13.16 -12.80
C THR A 81 -5.16 13.86 -11.70
N THR A 82 -5.07 15.19 -11.71
CA THR A 82 -4.47 15.97 -10.63
C THR A 82 -5.34 15.94 -9.36
N SER A 83 -6.66 16.03 -9.50
CA SER A 83 -7.62 15.86 -8.40
C SER A 83 -7.53 14.45 -7.78
N LEU A 84 -7.34 13.41 -8.60
CA LEU A 84 -7.12 12.04 -8.13
C LEU A 84 -5.77 11.89 -7.40
N LEU A 85 -4.71 12.54 -7.87
CA LEU A 85 -3.42 12.58 -7.16
C LEU A 85 -3.57 13.25 -5.78
N LEU A 86 -4.24 14.40 -5.71
CA LEU A 86 -4.50 15.11 -4.44
C LEU A 86 -5.30 14.23 -3.47
N ARG A 87 -6.39 13.58 -3.93
CA ARG A 87 -7.14 12.59 -3.13
C ARG A 87 -6.22 11.47 -2.59
N ASN A 88 -5.32 10.96 -3.42
CA ASN A 88 -4.40 9.90 -3.01
C ASN A 88 -3.33 10.37 -2.01
N MET A 89 -2.98 11.66 -2.00
CA MET A 89 -2.12 12.26 -0.97
C MET A 89 -2.88 12.50 0.33
N PHE A 90 -4.09 13.06 0.26
CA PHE A 90 -4.96 13.29 1.42
C PHE A 90 -5.27 11.98 2.15
N SER A 91 -5.62 10.91 1.43
CA SER A 91 -5.88 9.59 2.03
C SER A 91 -4.66 9.00 2.76
N GLN A 92 -3.43 9.27 2.29
CA GLN A 92 -2.20 8.88 2.99
C GLN A 92 -1.99 9.71 4.26
N ALA A 93 -2.30 11.01 4.23
CA ALA A 93 -2.20 11.89 5.39
C ALA A 93 -3.27 11.59 6.45
N GLU A 94 -4.51 11.34 6.05
CA GLU A 94 -5.61 10.87 6.91
C GLU A 94 -5.24 9.56 7.64
N THR A 95 -4.61 8.61 6.93
CA THR A 95 -4.11 7.34 7.50
C THR A 95 -3.04 7.56 8.59
N ILE A 96 -2.35 8.70 8.56
CA ILE A 96 -1.31 9.11 9.53
C ILE A 96 -1.89 10.13 10.55
N MET A 97 -3.16 10.52 10.42
CA MET A 97 -3.83 11.61 11.14
C MET A 97 -3.11 12.96 11.02
N PHE A 98 -2.72 13.34 9.80
CA PHE A 98 -2.07 14.61 9.48
C PHE A 98 -2.94 15.48 8.57
N ASP A 99 -3.26 16.70 9.00
CA ASP A 99 -4.04 17.65 8.22
C ASP A 99 -3.17 18.33 7.14
N LEU A 100 -3.46 18.08 5.86
CA LEU A 100 -2.81 18.76 4.74
C LEU A 100 -3.57 20.04 4.35
N PHE A 101 -2.90 21.18 4.49
CA PHE A 101 -3.38 22.46 3.94
C PHE A 101 -2.76 22.73 2.57
N VAL A 102 -3.57 23.22 1.61
CA VAL A 102 -3.12 23.62 0.27
C VAL A 102 -3.44 25.10 0.07
N ASP A 103 -2.41 25.94 0.02
CA ASP A 103 -2.58 27.35 -0.34
C ASP A 103 -2.68 27.50 -1.86
N THR A 104 -3.91 27.70 -2.36
CA THR A 104 -4.18 27.92 -3.79
C THR A 104 -3.43 29.15 -4.33
N ASN A 105 -3.19 30.19 -3.51
CA ASN A 105 -2.50 31.41 -3.96
C ASN A 105 -1.04 31.13 -4.34
N SER A 106 -0.39 30.19 -3.66
CA SER A 106 0.98 29.75 -3.97
C SER A 106 1.12 29.09 -5.35
N LEU A 107 0.04 28.58 -5.93
CA LEU A 107 0.06 27.88 -7.23
C LEU A 107 0.25 28.85 -8.41
N GLU A 108 -0.11 30.12 -8.25
CA GLU A 108 0.12 31.18 -9.25
C GLU A 108 1.50 31.84 -9.13
N ASN A 109 2.33 31.40 -8.17
CA ASN A 109 3.65 31.97 -7.93
C ASN A 109 4.62 31.65 -9.08
N GLU A 110 4.71 32.57 -10.04
CA GLU A 110 5.53 32.47 -11.25
C GLU A 110 7.01 32.11 -10.97
N ARG A 111 7.55 32.52 -9.81
CA ARG A 111 8.91 32.12 -9.38
C ARG A 111 8.97 30.62 -9.05
N MET A 112 8.03 30.10 -8.27
CA MET A 112 7.98 28.67 -7.92
C MET A 112 7.72 27.81 -9.17
N LEU A 113 6.87 28.29 -10.09
CA LEU A 113 6.65 27.63 -11.38
C LEU A 113 7.92 27.58 -12.25
N LYS A 114 8.72 28.67 -12.27
CA LYS A 114 10.03 28.70 -12.94
C LYS A 114 11.04 27.75 -12.27
N GLU A 115 11.08 27.70 -10.95
CA GLU A 115 11.91 26.74 -10.21
C GLU A 115 11.52 25.30 -10.58
N ILE A 116 10.22 24.95 -10.58
CA ILE A 116 9.69 23.65 -11.03
C ILE A 116 10.10 23.31 -12.46
N ALA A 117 10.02 24.26 -13.39
CA ALA A 117 10.44 24.05 -14.79
C ALA A 117 11.94 23.70 -14.89
N THR A 118 12.82 24.45 -14.20
CA THR A 118 14.26 24.14 -14.20
C THR A 118 14.58 22.78 -13.57
N PHE A 119 13.78 22.33 -12.59
CA PHE A 119 13.92 21.00 -11.98
C PHE A 119 13.43 19.88 -12.91
N GLU A 120 12.32 20.09 -13.64
CA GLU A 120 11.87 19.19 -14.70
C GLU A 120 13.00 19.01 -15.74
N GLU A 121 13.53 20.10 -16.30
CA GLU A 121 14.66 20.07 -17.24
C GLU A 121 15.90 19.34 -16.68
N ALA A 122 16.27 19.61 -15.42
CA ALA A 122 17.38 18.93 -14.76
C ALA A 122 17.13 17.44 -14.51
N SER A 123 15.87 16.99 -14.45
CA SER A 123 15.53 15.56 -14.42
C SER A 123 15.71 14.91 -15.80
N ILE A 124 15.39 15.62 -16.89
CA ILE A 124 15.58 15.14 -18.28
C ILE A 124 17.06 14.93 -18.59
N GLN A 125 17.93 15.82 -18.10
CA GLN A 125 19.39 15.66 -18.27
C GLN A 125 19.90 14.39 -17.57
N ARG A 126 19.44 14.13 -16.34
CA ARG A 126 19.79 12.91 -15.57
C ARG A 126 19.18 11.63 -16.13
N GLU A 127 18.07 11.72 -16.85
CA GLU A 127 17.43 10.58 -17.53
C GLU A 127 18.24 10.05 -18.72
N LYS A 128 19.17 10.86 -19.28
CA LYS A 128 20.07 10.44 -20.37
C LYS A 128 21.25 9.58 -19.92
N ASP A 129 21.54 9.52 -18.61
CA ASP A 129 22.57 8.66 -18.03
C ASP A 129 21.99 7.27 -17.67
N PRO A 130 22.28 6.18 -18.42
CA PRO A 130 21.48 4.95 -18.34
C PRO A 130 21.64 4.11 -17.04
N LYS A 131 22.41 4.58 -16.06
CA LYS A 131 22.92 3.75 -14.95
C LYS A 131 22.02 3.68 -13.70
N LYS A 132 20.80 4.25 -13.73
CA LYS A 132 19.79 4.15 -12.65
C LYS A 132 18.37 3.93 -13.16
N GLY A 133 18.20 3.02 -14.11
CA GLY A 133 16.88 2.62 -14.61
C GLY A 133 16.19 1.54 -13.77
N LEU A 134 14.93 1.79 -13.38
CA LEU A 134 13.92 0.83 -12.94
C LEU A 134 14.23 -0.08 -11.72
N SER A 135 14.17 0.50 -10.52
CA SER A 135 13.55 -0.21 -9.38
C SER A 135 12.03 -0.23 -9.60
N HIS A 136 11.54 -1.25 -10.34
CA HIS A 136 10.16 -1.30 -10.81
C HIS A 136 9.14 -1.29 -9.65
N LEU A 137 8.20 -0.33 -9.75
CA LEU A 137 7.08 -0.07 -8.85
C LEU A 137 6.51 -1.32 -8.15
N SER A 138 6.72 -1.43 -6.84
CA SER A 138 6.00 -2.36 -5.96
C SER A 138 6.04 -1.87 -4.50
N ILE A 139 4.86 -1.72 -3.89
CA ILE A 139 4.60 -1.45 -2.45
C ILE A 139 5.41 -0.31 -1.78
N ALA A 140 5.20 0.94 -2.23
CA ALA A 140 5.84 2.14 -1.67
C ALA A 140 5.58 2.41 -0.16
N SER A 141 4.58 1.76 0.45
CA SER A 141 4.31 1.84 1.90
C SER A 141 5.16 0.85 2.73
N ASP A 142 5.55 -0.29 2.13
CA ASP A 142 6.06 -1.44 2.86
C ASP A 142 7.59 -1.38 3.09
N GLY A 143 8.34 -0.70 2.21
CA GLY A 143 9.80 -0.58 2.33
C GLY A 143 10.26 0.15 3.60
N ALA A 144 9.71 1.34 3.86
CA ALA A 144 10.05 2.12 5.06
C ALA A 144 9.50 1.47 6.34
N LEU A 145 8.28 0.91 6.29
CA LEU A 145 7.70 0.19 7.43
C LEU A 145 8.50 -1.07 7.75
N ARG A 146 8.88 -1.91 6.78
CA ARG A 146 9.75 -3.09 7.03
C ARG A 146 11.11 -2.72 7.58
N HIS A 147 11.74 -1.65 7.09
CA HIS A 147 13.02 -1.21 7.63
C HIS A 147 12.88 -0.79 9.10
N ASN A 148 11.86 0.00 9.44
CA ASN A 148 11.58 0.41 10.81
C ASN A 148 11.17 -0.77 11.71
N ILE A 149 10.32 -1.69 11.22
CA ILE A 149 9.91 -2.91 11.95
C ILE A 149 11.12 -3.83 12.19
N SER A 150 12.00 -4.00 11.20
CA SER A 150 13.23 -4.79 11.35
C SER A 150 14.15 -4.16 12.41
N LYS A 151 14.35 -2.84 12.35
CA LYS A 151 15.18 -2.09 13.29
C LYS A 151 14.62 -2.11 14.72
N LEU A 152 13.31 -1.95 14.87
CA LEU A 152 12.61 -2.05 16.17
C LEU A 152 12.63 -3.49 16.71
N SER A 153 12.49 -4.50 15.85
CA SER A 153 12.62 -5.92 16.23
C SER A 153 14.02 -6.25 16.72
N GLU A 154 15.06 -5.79 16.02
CA GLU A 154 16.46 -5.94 16.41
C GLU A 154 16.78 -5.21 17.73
N GLN A 155 16.27 -3.98 17.89
CA GLN A 155 16.37 -3.23 19.15
C GLN A 155 15.66 -3.95 20.31
N ASN A 156 14.43 -4.44 20.10
CA ASN A 156 13.69 -5.19 21.11
C ASN A 156 14.41 -6.49 21.50
N LYS A 157 14.99 -7.22 20.53
CA LYS A 157 15.82 -8.41 20.80
C LYS A 157 17.06 -8.05 21.63
N ASN A 158 17.75 -6.96 21.29
CA ASN A 158 18.90 -6.47 22.06
C ASN A 158 18.50 -6.08 23.50
N TYR A 159 17.36 -5.40 23.70
CA TYR A 159 16.85 -5.08 25.03
C TYR A 159 16.45 -6.34 25.81
N GLN A 160 15.87 -7.36 25.19
CA GLN A 160 15.59 -8.65 25.82
C GLN A 160 16.87 -9.39 26.23
N GLU A 161 17.89 -9.42 25.38
CA GLU A 161 19.19 -10.03 25.70
C GLU A 161 19.93 -9.29 26.83
N GLN A 162 19.83 -7.95 26.89
CA GLN A 162 20.37 -7.15 27.99
C GLN A 162 19.59 -7.37 29.30
N PHE A 163 18.25 -7.43 29.23
CA PHE A 163 17.40 -7.74 30.39
C PHE A 163 17.73 -9.12 30.97
N LEU A 164 17.87 -10.15 30.14
CA LEU A 164 18.25 -11.51 30.58
C LEU A 164 19.64 -11.54 31.24
N LYS A 165 20.63 -10.82 30.67
CA LYS A 165 21.97 -10.70 31.28
C LYS A 165 21.92 -10.01 32.65
N MET A 166 21.16 -8.92 32.76
CA MET A 166 21.00 -8.20 34.04
C MET A 166 20.18 -9.00 35.06
N GLN A 167 19.19 -9.78 34.62
CA GLN A 167 18.44 -10.72 35.47
C GLN A 167 19.35 -11.81 36.02
N GLN A 168 20.22 -12.39 35.19
CA GLN A 168 21.21 -13.39 35.60
C GLN A 168 22.20 -12.81 36.63
N GLN A 169 22.73 -11.60 36.39
CA GLN A 169 23.59 -10.90 37.35
C GLN A 169 22.88 -10.64 38.70
N CYS A 170 21.60 -10.27 38.67
CA CYS A 170 20.80 -10.12 39.89
C CYS A 170 20.59 -11.45 40.65
N ILE A 171 20.53 -12.59 39.96
CA ILE A 171 20.46 -13.92 40.59
C ILE A 171 21.82 -14.27 41.22
N GLU A 172 22.92 -14.03 40.51
CA GLU A 172 24.29 -14.27 40.99
C GLU A 172 24.63 -13.42 42.23
N ILE A 173 24.37 -12.11 42.19
CA ILE A 173 24.58 -11.20 43.34
C ILE A 173 23.72 -11.61 44.54
N ASN A 174 22.48 -12.08 44.34
CA ASN A 174 21.67 -12.57 45.45
C ASN A 174 22.18 -13.91 46.02
N ARG A 175 22.74 -14.79 45.18
CA ARG A 175 23.38 -16.04 45.62
C ARG A 175 24.65 -15.74 46.44
N GLU A 176 25.50 -14.85 45.96
CA GLU A 176 26.69 -14.38 46.68
C GLU A 176 26.31 -13.74 48.02
N LYS A 177 25.31 -12.85 48.02
CA LYS A 177 24.74 -12.26 49.25
C LYS A 177 24.24 -13.31 50.24
N GLN A 178 23.52 -14.34 49.79
CA GLN A 178 23.08 -15.45 50.64
C GLN A 178 24.25 -16.24 51.22
N GLN A 179 25.29 -16.49 50.41
CA GLN A 179 26.48 -17.21 50.85
C GLN A 179 27.30 -16.39 51.88
N ILE A 180 27.51 -15.09 51.62
CA ILE A 180 28.17 -14.16 52.56
C ILE A 180 27.38 -14.06 53.87
N LEU A 181 26.05 -14.02 53.82
CA LEU A 181 25.22 -14.01 55.04
C LEU A 181 25.38 -15.32 55.84
N ALA A 182 25.38 -16.48 55.19
CA ALA A 182 25.58 -17.77 55.85
C ALA A 182 27.01 -17.97 56.39
N ASP A 183 28.01 -17.42 55.71
CA ASP A 183 29.41 -17.43 56.17
C ASP A 183 29.61 -16.45 57.34
N LEU A 184 28.93 -15.30 57.33
CA LEU A 184 28.89 -14.33 58.44
C LEU A 184 28.16 -14.89 59.67
N GLU A 185 27.05 -15.62 59.49
CA GLU A 185 26.35 -16.32 60.57
C GLU A 185 27.24 -17.39 61.22
N ARG A 186 27.97 -18.18 60.40
CA ARG A 186 28.98 -19.14 60.90
C ARG A 186 30.12 -18.44 61.65
N ALA A 187 30.60 -17.31 61.15
CA ALA A 187 31.65 -16.53 61.82
C ALA A 187 31.18 -15.93 63.15
N GLN A 188 29.95 -15.38 63.20
CA GLN A 188 29.34 -14.91 64.44
C GLN A 188 29.16 -16.03 65.46
N LYS A 189 28.71 -17.22 65.03
CA LYS A 189 28.56 -18.38 65.88
C LYS A 189 29.92 -18.83 66.46
N ALA A 190 30.93 -19.02 65.62
CA ALA A 190 32.29 -19.38 66.06
C ALA A 190 32.90 -18.31 66.99
N LEU A 191 32.62 -17.03 66.76
CA LEU A 191 33.05 -15.93 67.64
C LEU A 191 32.31 -15.96 68.99
N SER A 192 31.04 -16.37 69.03
CA SER A 192 30.29 -16.55 70.28
C SER A 192 30.77 -17.76 71.09
N GLU A 193 31.10 -18.86 70.42
CA GLU A 193 31.67 -20.07 71.02
C GLU A 193 33.10 -19.80 71.56
N SER A 194 33.90 -19.02 70.83
CA SER A 194 35.19 -18.50 71.31
C SER A 194 35.03 -17.52 72.48
N GLY A 195 34.07 -16.59 72.41
CA GLY A 195 33.79 -15.62 73.48
C GLY A 195 33.36 -16.25 74.81
N GLN A 196 32.67 -17.40 74.77
CA GLN A 196 32.34 -18.17 75.98
C GLN A 196 33.57 -18.75 76.69
N SER A 197 34.73 -18.84 76.03
CA SER A 197 35.98 -19.29 76.67
C SER A 197 36.64 -18.22 77.56
N PHE A 198 36.21 -16.95 77.50
CA PHE A 198 36.89 -15.82 78.14
C PHE A 198 36.07 -15.06 79.21
N GLN A 199 34.93 -15.60 79.68
CA GLN A 199 34.17 -15.01 80.79
C GLN A 199 34.00 -15.95 81.98
N ARG A 200 35.00 -15.95 82.85
CA ARG A 200 34.90 -16.40 84.25
C ARG A 200 35.84 -15.55 85.09
N THR A 201 35.40 -15.08 86.27
CA THR A 201 35.99 -13.99 87.09
C THR A 201 35.76 -12.60 86.44
N GLU A 202 35.29 -11.52 87.11
CA GLU A 202 34.82 -11.30 88.50
C GLU A 202 33.58 -10.35 88.55
N ALA A 203 33.12 -10.02 89.76
CA ALA A 203 32.15 -8.97 90.12
C ALA A 203 32.52 -8.44 91.55
N PRO A 204 31.87 -7.43 92.19
CA PRO A 204 30.62 -6.70 91.83
C PRO A 204 30.56 -5.18 92.21
N LYS A 205 29.38 -4.54 92.00
CA LYS A 205 28.67 -3.50 92.83
C LYS A 205 28.42 -2.07 92.26
N LYS A 206 27.19 -1.58 92.55
CA LYS A 206 26.62 -0.20 92.48
C LYS A 206 26.35 0.36 91.07
N GLY A 207 25.26 1.09 90.79
CA GLY A 207 24.05 1.40 91.61
C GLY A 207 23.11 2.43 90.93
N ALA A 208 21.90 2.64 91.49
CA ALA A 208 20.78 3.49 91.01
C ALA A 208 20.07 3.02 89.70
N THR A 209 18.74 2.93 89.48
CA THR A 209 17.44 3.42 90.05
C THR A 209 16.74 4.58 89.31
N LEU A 210 15.79 4.23 88.43
CA LEU A 210 14.49 4.87 88.09
C LEU A 210 13.76 3.85 87.16
N LEU A 211 12.46 3.49 87.24
CA LEU A 211 11.19 4.25 87.39
C LEU A 211 10.97 5.19 86.19
N GLU A 212 9.84 5.25 85.46
CA GLU A 212 8.48 4.65 85.54
C GLU A 212 7.88 4.66 84.09
N ASP A 213 6.90 3.85 83.64
CA ASP A 213 6.28 2.59 84.08
C ASP A 213 5.54 1.94 82.85
N THR A 214 4.51 1.12 83.09
CA THR A 214 3.60 0.36 82.20
C THR A 214 2.17 1.00 82.24
N PRO A 215 1.08 0.43 81.65
CA PRO A 215 0.88 -0.77 80.81
C PRO A 215 0.27 -0.37 79.43
N GLU A 216 -0.58 -1.09 78.66
CA GLU A 216 -1.34 -2.36 78.71
C GLU A 216 -1.51 -2.86 77.22
N ILE A 217 -2.20 -3.94 76.80
CA ILE A 217 -3.14 -4.92 77.39
C ILE A 217 -2.88 -6.33 76.80
N SER A 218 -3.55 -7.36 77.34
CA SER A 218 -3.56 -8.77 76.89
C SER A 218 -4.87 -9.08 76.08
N PRO A 219 -5.20 -10.33 75.63
CA PRO A 219 -4.49 -11.61 75.80
C PRO A 219 -4.44 -12.53 74.56
N SER A 220 -3.71 -13.66 74.73
CA SER A 220 -3.93 -14.91 73.97
C SER A 220 -5.13 -15.68 74.57
N PRO A 221 -5.54 -16.83 74.00
CA PRO A 221 -5.09 -18.06 74.68
C PRO A 221 -4.70 -19.22 73.75
N ALA A 222 -3.67 -19.98 74.15
CA ALA A 222 -3.52 -21.39 73.79
C ALA A 222 -4.56 -22.23 74.60
N THR A 223 -4.92 -23.47 74.28
CA THR A 223 -4.16 -24.76 74.39
C THR A 223 -5.13 -25.89 73.91
N THR A 224 -4.83 -27.18 73.73
CA THR A 224 -3.67 -28.06 74.03
C THR A 224 -3.70 -29.31 73.10
N SER A 225 -2.59 -30.04 73.03
CA SER A 225 -2.37 -31.46 72.63
C SER A 225 -3.60 -32.38 72.38
N THR A 226 -3.55 -33.41 71.50
CA THR A 226 -2.73 -34.65 71.71
C THR A 226 -2.73 -35.61 70.49
N THR A 227 -1.68 -36.44 70.36
CA THR A 227 -1.55 -37.74 69.62
C THR A 227 -1.39 -37.83 68.09
N SER A 228 -0.62 -38.87 67.71
CA SER A 228 -0.60 -39.68 66.47
C SER A 228 -0.35 -39.03 65.10
N ALA A 229 0.85 -39.28 64.57
CA ALA A 229 1.07 -39.63 63.16
C ALA A 229 0.60 -41.11 62.92
N PRO A 230 0.41 -41.61 61.66
CA PRO A 230 0.93 -41.04 60.41
C PRO A 230 -0.03 -40.98 59.19
N ALA A 231 0.48 -40.32 58.14
CA ALA A 231 0.23 -40.50 56.70
C ALA A 231 -0.95 -39.78 56.00
N VAL A 232 -0.61 -39.26 54.80
CA VAL A 232 -1.44 -38.76 53.66
C VAL A 232 -2.38 -37.57 53.94
N PRO A 233 -2.13 -36.40 53.31
CA PRO A 233 -3.06 -35.97 52.25
C PRO A 233 -2.36 -35.31 51.03
N ALA A 234 -1.29 -35.90 50.50
CA ALA A 234 -0.54 -35.30 49.37
C ALA A 234 -1.35 -35.17 48.05
N ALA A 235 -2.31 -36.07 47.80
CA ALA A 235 -3.02 -36.15 46.53
C ALA A 235 -4.08 -35.05 46.31
N SER A 236 -4.62 -34.45 47.38
CA SER A 236 -5.73 -33.49 47.25
C SER A 236 -5.30 -32.16 46.61
N ASN A 237 -4.06 -31.72 46.85
CA ASN A 237 -3.54 -30.49 46.27
C ASN A 237 -3.20 -30.67 44.78
N THR A 238 -2.73 -31.85 44.37
CA THR A 238 -2.45 -32.16 42.96
C THR A 238 -3.73 -32.11 42.12
N ALA A 239 -4.80 -32.77 42.58
CA ALA A 239 -6.09 -32.75 41.90
C ALA A 239 -6.72 -31.34 41.83
N GLN A 240 -6.49 -30.49 42.83
CA GLN A 240 -6.93 -29.08 42.79
C GLN A 240 -6.10 -28.25 41.79
N ALA A 241 -4.80 -28.49 41.68
CA ALA A 241 -3.95 -27.84 40.68
C ALA A 241 -4.35 -28.23 39.24
N GLU A 242 -4.58 -29.53 38.98
CA GLU A 242 -5.06 -30.03 37.68
C GLU A 242 -6.42 -29.40 37.29
N VAL A 243 -7.32 -29.18 38.24
CA VAL A 243 -8.62 -28.51 37.99
C VAL A 243 -8.45 -27.02 37.64
N GLU A 244 -7.50 -26.31 38.25
CA GLU A 244 -7.22 -24.90 37.86
C GLU A 244 -6.50 -24.80 36.52
N ASP A 245 -5.54 -25.68 36.21
CA ASP A 245 -4.90 -25.72 34.89
C ASP A 245 -5.91 -26.09 33.79
N LEU A 246 -6.85 -27.02 34.05
CA LEU A 246 -7.93 -27.33 33.11
C LEU A 246 -8.92 -26.16 32.93
N LYS A 247 -9.25 -25.40 33.98
CA LYS A 247 -10.04 -24.16 33.86
C LYS A 247 -9.33 -23.11 33.02
N LYS A 248 -8.02 -22.94 33.24
CA LYS A 248 -7.17 -22.01 32.48
C LYS A 248 -7.08 -22.41 31.01
N GLN A 249 -6.79 -23.68 30.71
CA GLN A 249 -6.78 -24.22 29.36
C GLN A 249 -8.14 -24.07 28.66
N LYS A 250 -9.25 -24.28 29.38
CA LYS A 250 -10.60 -24.00 28.88
C LYS A 250 -10.80 -22.52 28.55
N SER A 251 -10.35 -21.60 29.41
CA SER A 251 -10.48 -20.15 29.19
C SER A 251 -9.64 -19.67 28.00
N ASP A 252 -8.42 -20.20 27.83
CA ASP A 252 -7.59 -19.94 26.66
C ASP A 252 -8.22 -20.48 25.36
N LEU A 253 -8.84 -21.68 25.40
CA LEU A 253 -9.61 -22.24 24.28
C LEU A 253 -10.87 -21.43 23.95
N GLU A 254 -11.61 -20.95 24.96
CA GLU A 254 -12.78 -20.07 24.76
C GLU A 254 -12.35 -18.75 24.10
N ARG A 255 -11.18 -18.21 24.47
CA ARG A 255 -10.59 -17.01 23.86
C ARG A 255 -10.13 -17.25 22.41
N ASP A 256 -9.52 -18.39 22.11
CA ASP A 256 -9.10 -18.76 20.75
C ASP A 256 -10.32 -18.95 19.82
N VAL A 257 -11.33 -19.69 20.28
CA VAL A 257 -12.60 -19.86 19.54
C VAL A 257 -13.29 -18.52 19.27
N GLN A 258 -13.30 -17.60 20.25
CA GLN A 258 -13.86 -16.26 20.06
C GLN A 258 -13.02 -15.40 19.09
N GLY A 259 -11.70 -15.56 19.07
CA GLY A 259 -10.82 -14.94 18.06
C GLY A 259 -11.16 -15.42 16.65
N ARG A 260 -11.19 -16.74 16.45
CA ARG A 260 -11.44 -17.37 15.15
C ARG A 260 -12.86 -17.14 14.62
N LEU A 261 -13.84 -16.93 15.51
CA LEU A 261 -15.17 -16.44 15.13
C LEU A 261 -15.12 -15.02 14.52
N ARG A 262 -14.39 -14.08 15.14
CA ARG A 262 -14.23 -12.71 14.61
C ARG A 262 -13.46 -12.69 13.29
N GLU A 263 -12.44 -13.54 13.14
CA GLU A 263 -11.73 -13.73 11.87
C GLU A 263 -12.68 -14.23 10.76
N LEU A 264 -13.55 -15.18 11.08
CA LEU A 264 -14.55 -15.71 10.14
C LEU A 264 -15.61 -14.67 9.77
N GLU A 265 -16.03 -13.82 10.70
CA GLU A 265 -16.96 -12.70 10.45
C GLU A 265 -16.33 -11.63 9.57
N ASN A 266 -15.10 -11.19 9.87
CA ASN A 266 -14.34 -10.25 9.04
C ASN A 266 -14.10 -10.81 7.63
N GLY A 267 -13.72 -12.09 7.51
CA GLY A 267 -13.55 -12.77 6.23
C GLY A 267 -14.83 -12.87 5.40
N LYS A 268 -15.99 -13.08 6.05
CA LYS A 268 -17.31 -13.03 5.38
C LYS A 268 -17.62 -11.62 4.88
N ALA A 269 -17.42 -10.60 5.70
CA ALA A 269 -17.67 -9.20 5.31
C ALA A 269 -16.78 -8.78 4.12
N GLN A 270 -15.49 -9.14 4.13
CA GLN A 270 -14.57 -8.89 3.03
C GLN A 270 -14.98 -9.66 1.76
N ALA A 271 -15.42 -10.92 1.88
CA ALA A 271 -15.91 -11.71 0.76
C ALA A 271 -17.23 -11.17 0.17
N GLU A 272 -18.10 -10.57 0.98
CA GLU A 272 -19.32 -9.91 0.48
C GLU A 272 -19.00 -8.58 -0.23
N ALA A 273 -18.06 -7.79 0.30
CA ALA A 273 -17.59 -6.56 -0.35
C ALA A 273 -17.00 -6.84 -1.74
N LEU A 274 -16.09 -7.82 -1.84
CA LEU A 274 -15.50 -8.24 -3.11
C LEU A 274 -16.55 -8.78 -4.10
N ARG A 275 -17.61 -9.47 -3.62
CA ARG A 275 -18.73 -9.91 -4.47
C ARG A 275 -19.53 -8.74 -5.06
N LYS A 276 -19.73 -7.67 -4.30
CA LYS A 276 -20.41 -6.45 -4.79
C LYS A 276 -19.56 -5.73 -5.83
N GLU A 277 -18.27 -5.53 -5.56
CA GLU A 277 -17.33 -4.92 -6.51
C GLU A 277 -17.24 -5.71 -7.82
N VAL A 278 -17.19 -7.05 -7.77
CA VAL A 278 -17.19 -7.92 -8.97
C VAL A 278 -18.48 -7.77 -9.79
N GLU A 279 -19.66 -7.73 -9.16
CA GLU A 279 -20.92 -7.52 -9.90
C GLU A 279 -21.07 -6.09 -10.45
N GLU A 280 -20.51 -5.07 -9.80
CA GLU A 280 -20.44 -3.71 -10.35
C GLU A 280 -19.50 -3.65 -11.56
N LYS A 281 -18.27 -4.19 -11.45
CA LYS A 281 -17.30 -4.25 -12.55
C LYS A 281 -17.80 -5.06 -13.74
N LYS A 282 -18.56 -6.13 -13.49
CA LYS A 282 -19.22 -6.94 -14.52
C LYS A 282 -20.28 -6.14 -15.29
N LYS A 283 -21.12 -5.36 -14.61
CA LYS A 283 -22.09 -4.45 -15.26
C LYS A 283 -21.39 -3.34 -16.05
N GLU A 284 -20.32 -2.77 -15.50
CA GLU A 284 -19.50 -1.76 -16.18
C GLU A 284 -18.86 -2.32 -17.47
N ALA A 285 -18.39 -3.56 -17.44
CA ALA A 285 -17.84 -4.25 -18.60
C ALA A 285 -18.93 -4.60 -19.65
N GLU A 286 -20.11 -5.04 -19.22
CA GLU A 286 -21.23 -5.35 -20.13
C GLU A 286 -21.75 -4.09 -20.83
N LEU A 287 -21.85 -2.97 -20.13
CA LEU A 287 -22.19 -1.66 -20.72
C LEU A 287 -21.18 -1.25 -21.79
N ARG A 288 -19.87 -1.25 -21.47
CA ARG A 288 -18.83 -0.92 -22.47
C ARG A 288 -18.80 -1.90 -23.65
N ARG A 289 -19.11 -3.17 -23.43
CA ARG A 289 -19.22 -4.14 -24.53
C ARG A 289 -20.33 -3.77 -25.49
N LYS A 290 -21.49 -3.31 -24.98
CA LYS A 290 -22.60 -2.83 -25.79
C LYS A 290 -22.26 -1.52 -26.51
N GLU A 291 -21.65 -0.56 -25.82
CA GLU A 291 -21.20 0.71 -26.43
C GLU A 291 -20.24 0.45 -27.61
N ALA A 292 -19.30 -0.49 -27.47
CA ALA A 292 -18.42 -0.91 -28.55
C ALA A 292 -19.18 -1.60 -29.70
N GLU A 293 -20.16 -2.45 -29.39
CA GLU A 293 -20.99 -3.16 -30.39
C GLU A 293 -21.91 -2.20 -31.18
N ASP A 294 -22.39 -1.13 -30.55
CA ASP A 294 -23.20 -0.10 -31.21
C ASP A 294 -22.32 0.90 -31.99
N ALA A 295 -21.08 1.16 -31.53
CA ALA A 295 -20.09 1.95 -32.26
C ALA A 295 -19.60 1.25 -33.54
N THR A 296 -19.39 -0.08 -33.54
CA THR A 296 -19.02 -0.80 -34.77
C THR A 296 -20.15 -0.82 -35.78
N LYS A 297 -21.42 -1.01 -35.37
CA LYS A 297 -22.59 -0.91 -36.25
C LYS A 297 -22.69 0.46 -36.93
N GLU A 298 -22.43 1.55 -36.20
CA GLU A 298 -22.44 2.90 -36.78
C GLU A 298 -21.24 3.15 -37.71
N LEU A 299 -20.07 2.55 -37.43
CA LEU A 299 -18.93 2.59 -38.33
C LEU A 299 -19.21 1.84 -39.64
N ASP A 300 -19.79 0.63 -39.57
CA ASP A 300 -20.23 -0.14 -40.74
C ASP A 300 -21.30 0.62 -41.54
N ARG A 301 -22.27 1.24 -40.86
CA ARG A 301 -23.30 2.07 -41.51
C ARG A 301 -22.68 3.24 -42.27
N LYS A 302 -21.72 3.95 -41.66
CA LYS A 302 -20.95 5.03 -42.31
C LYS A 302 -20.09 4.52 -43.46
N LEU A 303 -19.44 3.35 -43.32
CA LEU A 303 -18.66 2.72 -44.39
C LEU A 303 -19.53 2.36 -45.59
N MET A 304 -20.71 1.76 -45.37
CA MET A 304 -21.66 1.43 -46.43
C MET A 304 -22.26 2.67 -47.12
N GLN A 305 -22.38 3.79 -46.39
CA GLN A 305 -22.82 5.09 -46.93
C GLN A 305 -21.68 5.91 -47.55
N SER A 306 -20.42 5.51 -47.36
CA SER A 306 -19.24 6.26 -47.80
C SER A 306 -19.16 6.34 -49.33
N THR A 307 -18.94 7.55 -49.86
CA THR A 307 -18.88 7.81 -51.30
C THR A 307 -17.87 6.91 -52.05
N PRO A 308 -16.62 6.69 -51.56
CA PRO A 308 -15.71 5.67 -52.08
C PRO A 308 -16.32 4.26 -52.15
N PHE A 309 -16.98 3.79 -51.11
CA PHE A 309 -17.57 2.44 -51.06
C PHE A 309 -18.74 2.31 -52.05
N ILE A 310 -19.62 3.31 -52.11
CA ILE A 310 -20.72 3.38 -53.07
C ILE A 310 -20.19 3.40 -54.51
N ASN A 311 -19.13 4.18 -54.78
CA ASN A 311 -18.54 4.28 -56.12
C ASN A 311 -17.80 3.01 -56.53
N MET A 312 -17.07 2.37 -55.61
CA MET A 312 -16.46 1.06 -55.82
C MET A 312 -17.53 -0.01 -56.11
N LYS A 313 -18.61 -0.04 -55.33
CA LYS A 313 -19.75 -0.96 -55.54
C LYS A 313 -20.39 -0.75 -56.92
N LYS A 314 -20.67 0.50 -57.31
CA LYS A 314 -21.15 0.85 -58.67
C LYS A 314 -20.20 0.37 -59.77
N MET A 315 -18.89 0.57 -59.60
CA MET A 315 -17.88 0.15 -60.58
C MET A 315 -17.81 -1.39 -60.69
N LEU A 316 -17.85 -2.11 -59.57
CA LEU A 316 -17.88 -3.58 -59.54
C LEU A 316 -19.14 -4.13 -60.21
N THR A 317 -20.33 -3.58 -59.90
CA THR A 317 -21.57 -3.99 -60.59
C THR A 317 -21.49 -3.74 -62.10
N LYS A 318 -20.92 -2.61 -62.54
CA LYS A 318 -20.72 -2.32 -63.97
C LYS A 318 -19.74 -3.30 -64.62
N LYS A 319 -18.57 -3.54 -64.01
CA LYS A 319 -17.58 -4.52 -64.51
C LYS A 319 -18.16 -5.93 -64.58
N ASN A 320 -18.91 -6.37 -63.58
CA ASN A 320 -19.54 -7.69 -63.58
C ASN A 320 -20.63 -7.81 -64.67
N GLY A 321 -21.35 -6.72 -64.98
CA GLY A 321 -22.24 -6.65 -66.14
C GLY A 321 -21.48 -6.79 -67.48
N GLN A 322 -20.35 -6.10 -67.62
CA GLN A 322 -19.48 -6.22 -68.80
C GLN A 322 -18.87 -7.61 -68.93
N ILE A 323 -18.47 -8.26 -67.83
CA ILE A 323 -17.98 -9.65 -67.81
C ILE A 323 -19.08 -10.63 -68.27
N LYS A 324 -20.34 -10.44 -67.85
CA LYS A 324 -21.46 -11.25 -68.37
C LYS A 324 -21.66 -11.07 -69.87
N GLN A 325 -21.67 -9.83 -70.36
CA GLN A 325 -21.79 -9.55 -71.80
C GLN A 325 -20.62 -10.15 -72.60
N LEU A 326 -19.39 -10.07 -72.08
CA LEU A 326 -18.22 -10.69 -72.70
C LEU A 326 -18.30 -12.23 -72.68
N ARG A 327 -18.74 -12.85 -71.59
CA ARG A 327 -19.01 -14.30 -71.52
C ARG A 327 -20.08 -14.70 -72.56
N GLU A 328 -21.22 -14.01 -72.62
CA GLU A 328 -22.28 -14.25 -73.63
C GLU A 328 -21.78 -14.11 -75.07
N ILE A 329 -20.92 -13.12 -75.36
CA ILE A 329 -20.31 -12.94 -76.68
C ILE A 329 -19.32 -14.07 -76.97
N VAL A 330 -18.45 -14.43 -76.04
CA VAL A 330 -17.48 -15.55 -76.23
C VAL A 330 -18.24 -16.85 -76.48
N THR A 331 -19.20 -17.23 -75.64
CA THR A 331 -20.03 -18.44 -75.85
C THR A 331 -20.73 -18.48 -77.21
N LYS A 332 -21.05 -17.31 -77.80
CA LYS A 332 -21.70 -17.20 -79.12
C LYS A 332 -20.75 -17.35 -80.31
N TYR A 333 -19.47 -16.99 -80.16
CA TYR A 333 -18.50 -16.92 -81.27
C TYR A 333 -17.32 -17.91 -81.14
N ASP A 334 -17.01 -18.37 -79.93
CA ASP A 334 -16.06 -19.44 -79.62
C ASP A 334 -16.59 -20.31 -78.46
N PRO A 335 -17.35 -21.37 -78.75
CA PRO A 335 -17.91 -22.26 -77.73
C PRO A 335 -16.85 -23.05 -76.95
N GLN A 336 -15.66 -23.29 -77.52
CA GLN A 336 -14.60 -24.06 -76.84
C GLN A 336 -13.84 -23.18 -75.83
N ALA A 337 -13.59 -21.91 -76.15
CA ALA A 337 -13.05 -20.96 -75.19
C ALA A 337 -14.01 -20.68 -74.01
N ALA A 338 -15.31 -20.88 -74.20
CA ALA A 338 -16.30 -20.65 -73.14
C ALA A 338 -16.24 -21.67 -71.99
N GLU A 339 -15.95 -22.96 -72.27
CA GLU A 339 -15.84 -23.99 -71.23
C GLU A 339 -14.67 -23.70 -70.26
N LEU A 340 -13.56 -23.14 -70.75
CA LEU A 340 -12.41 -22.72 -69.91
C LEU A 340 -12.68 -21.49 -69.03
N ILE A 341 -13.82 -20.80 -69.19
CA ILE A 341 -14.13 -19.55 -68.47
C ILE A 341 -15.15 -19.79 -67.33
N THR A 342 -15.60 -21.04 -67.14
CA THR A 342 -16.69 -21.42 -66.22
C THR A 342 -16.27 -22.20 -64.96
N GLU A 343 -14.99 -22.47 -64.73
CA GLU A 343 -14.52 -23.31 -63.61
C GLU A 343 -14.17 -22.57 -62.29
N ASP A 344 -14.24 -21.21 -62.27
CA ASP A 344 -14.09 -20.33 -61.08
C ASP A 344 -15.35 -19.46 -60.84
#